data_AF-A0A2M7UUG6-F1
#
_entry.id   AF-A0A2M7UUG6-F1
#
_cell.length_a   1.000
_cell.length_b   1.000
_cell.length_c   1.000
_cell.angle_alpha   90.00
_cell.angle_beta   90.00
_cell.angle_gamma   90.00
#
_symmetry.space_group_name_H-M   'P 1'
#
loop_
_entity.id
_entity.type
_entity.pdbx_description
1 polymer ?
#
loop_
_entity_poly.entity_id
_entity_poly.type
_entity_poly.pdbx_seq_one_letter_code
_entity_poly.pdbx_strand_id
1 'polypeptide(L)'
;MKPYKITLKKGTIRHLQKYIAQKCKEWNFEDETLHEKLLLLTEEVGELIHACRKISGMNLDTKRKTTAQVEEEMADVIMISFDVADKLGVDIEKEFFKKSKIIDERKYKRATKSKY
;
A
#
# COMPACT_ATOMS: atom_id res chain seq x y z
N MET A 1 28.26 -11.28 5.56
CA MET A 1 27.52 -10.71 4.41
C MET A 1 27.29 -9.22 4.70
N LYS A 2 27.79 -8.29 3.87
CA LYS A 2 27.34 -6.88 3.98
C LYS A 2 25.85 -6.85 3.63
N PRO A 3 24.97 -6.28 4.46
CA PRO A 3 23.55 -6.23 4.14
C PRO A 3 23.38 -5.45 2.82
N TYR A 4 22.71 -6.07 1.85
CA TYR A 4 22.39 -5.42 0.60
C TYR A 4 21.48 -4.23 0.92
N LYS A 5 22.01 -3.01 0.83
CA LYS A 5 21.24 -1.81 1.14
C LYS A 5 20.37 -1.51 -0.07
N ILE A 6 19.16 -2.04 -0.09
CA ILE A 6 18.16 -1.70 -1.09
C ILE A 6 17.87 -0.20 -0.96
N THR A 7 18.03 0.55 -2.04
CA THR A 7 17.71 1.97 -2.11
C THR A 7 16.54 2.19 -3.06
N LEU A 8 15.53 2.91 -2.61
CA LEU A 8 14.42 3.34 -3.47
C LEU A 8 14.89 4.50 -4.35
N LYS A 9 14.84 4.32 -5.68
CA LYS A 9 15.16 5.39 -6.64
C LYS A 9 14.08 6.47 -6.58
N LYS A 10 14.51 7.74 -6.53
CA LYS A 10 13.60 8.88 -6.60
C LYS A 10 12.83 8.87 -7.93
N GLY A 11 11.54 9.17 -7.88
CA GLY A 11 10.61 9.12 -8.99
C GLY A 11 9.91 7.77 -9.16
N THR A 12 10.35 6.70 -8.48
CA THR A 12 9.74 5.36 -8.64
C THR A 12 8.29 5.32 -8.16
N ILE A 13 8.00 5.84 -6.96
CA ILE A 13 6.63 5.82 -6.43
C ILE A 13 5.75 6.77 -7.26
N ARG A 14 6.29 7.94 -7.61
CA ARG A 14 5.55 8.91 -8.42
C ARG A 14 5.24 8.37 -9.82
N HIS A 15 6.14 7.59 -10.40
CA HIS A 15 5.90 6.94 -11.69
C HIS A 15 4.78 5.90 -11.60
N LEU A 16 4.76 5.10 -10.54
CA LEU A 16 3.66 4.17 -10.27
C LEU A 16 2.33 4.90 -10.08
N GLN A 17 2.31 6.01 -9.33
CA GLN A 17 1.11 6.84 -9.16
C GLN A 17 0.57 7.37 -10.49
N LYS A 18 1.45 7.88 -11.35
CA LYS A 18 1.05 8.30 -12.71
C LYS A 18 0.53 7.15 -13.56
N TYR A 19 1.16 5.98 -13.47
CA TYR A 19 0.74 4.79 -14.19
C TYR A 19 -0.68 4.35 -13.77
N ILE A 20 -0.94 4.27 -12.46
CA ILE A 20 -2.26 3.91 -11.93
C ILE A 20 -3.30 4.95 -12.32
N ALA A 21 -2.99 6.24 -12.16
CA ALA A 21 -3.90 7.31 -12.57
C ALA A 21 -4.25 7.23 -14.06
N GLN A 22 -3.29 6.90 -14.94
CA GLN A 22 -3.57 6.66 -16.35
C GLN A 22 -4.50 5.46 -16.57
N LYS A 23 -4.27 4.34 -15.85
CA LYS A 23 -5.10 3.14 -15.96
C LYS A 23 -6.54 3.38 -15.50
N CYS A 24 -6.75 4.12 -14.42
CA CYS A 24 -8.10 4.48 -13.96
C CYS A 24 -8.89 5.23 -15.04
N LYS A 25 -8.23 6.09 -15.83
CA LYS A 25 -8.86 6.76 -16.98
C LYS A 25 -9.20 5.78 -18.10
N GLU A 26 -8.28 4.88 -18.44
CA GLU A 26 -8.51 3.85 -19.46
C GLU A 26 -9.69 2.91 -19.11
N TRP A 27 -9.96 2.73 -17.81
CA TRP A 27 -11.08 1.93 -17.31
C TRP A 27 -12.36 2.75 -17.03
N ASN A 28 -12.37 4.05 -17.35
CA ASN A 28 -13.47 4.98 -17.08
C ASN A 28 -13.87 5.08 -15.59
N PHE A 29 -12.92 4.90 -14.67
CA PHE A 29 -13.12 5.10 -13.23
C PHE A 29 -12.80 6.52 -12.77
N GLU A 30 -12.67 7.46 -13.70
CA GLU A 30 -12.30 8.85 -13.40
C GLU A 30 -13.45 9.69 -12.87
N ASP A 31 -14.70 9.30 -13.14
CA ASP A 31 -15.90 10.03 -12.71
C ASP A 31 -16.31 9.72 -11.26
N GLU A 32 -15.74 8.68 -10.66
CA GLU A 32 -15.99 8.31 -9.27
C GLU A 32 -15.54 9.41 -8.31
N THR A 33 -16.44 9.75 -7.39
CA THR A 33 -16.22 10.72 -6.33
C THR A 33 -15.20 10.19 -5.32
N LEU A 34 -14.61 11.11 -4.53
CA LEU A 34 -13.74 10.73 -3.42
C LEU A 34 -14.44 9.78 -2.43
N HIS A 35 -15.73 9.97 -2.18
CA HIS A 35 -16.49 9.12 -1.25
C HIS A 35 -16.65 7.69 -1.78
N GLU A 36 -16.92 7.52 -3.08
CA GLU A 36 -17.00 6.20 -3.72
C GLU A 36 -15.65 5.50 -3.70
N LYS A 37 -14.55 6.20 -4.02
CA LYS A 37 -13.19 5.65 -3.92
C LYS A 37 -12.83 5.20 -2.51
N LEU A 38 -13.23 5.95 -1.48
CA LEU A 38 -13.00 5.58 -0.08
C LEU A 38 -13.85 4.38 0.35
N LEU A 39 -15.06 4.24 -0.20
CA LEU A 39 -15.89 3.05 0.01
C LEU A 39 -15.23 1.82 -0.61
N LEU A 40 -14.81 1.90 -1.88
CA LEU A 40 -14.07 0.84 -2.56
C LEU A 40 -12.80 0.47 -1.78
N LEU A 41 -12.01 1.46 -1.34
CA LEU A 41 -10.82 1.18 -0.52
C LEU A 41 -11.15 0.38 0.74
N THR A 42 -12.29 0.66 1.37
CA THR A 42 -12.73 -0.05 2.57
C THR A 42 -13.14 -1.48 2.24
N GLU A 43 -13.77 -1.70 1.09
CA GLU A 43 -14.11 -3.01 0.56
C GLU A 43 -12.87 -3.86 0.31
N GLU A 44 -11.89 -3.35 -0.47
CA GLU A 44 -10.62 -4.07 -0.76
C GLU A 44 -9.85 -4.44 0.52
N VAL A 45 -9.83 -3.55 1.52
CA VAL A 45 -9.22 -3.86 2.82
C VAL A 45 -9.98 -4.97 3.55
N GLY A 46 -11.31 -4.99 3.45
CA GLY A 46 -12.16 -6.05 4.01
C GLY A 46 -11.90 -7.41 3.35
N GLU A 47 -11.77 -7.44 2.02
CA GLU A 47 -11.45 -8.64 1.24
C GLU A 47 -10.05 -9.16 1.60
N LEU A 48 -9.05 -8.27 1.67
CA LEU A 48 -7.69 -8.63 2.10
C LEU A 48 -7.68 -9.25 3.51
N ILE A 49 -8.42 -8.68 4.46
CA ILE A 49 -8.58 -9.23 5.81
C ILE A 49 -9.20 -10.62 5.75
N HIS A 50 -10.27 -10.78 4.96
CA HIS A 50 -10.95 -12.06 4.79
C HIS A 50 -10.02 -13.14 4.21
N ALA A 51 -9.24 -12.79 3.19
CA ALA A 51 -8.25 -13.67 2.59
C ALA A 51 -7.14 -14.06 3.60
N CYS A 52 -6.62 -13.11 4.37
CA CYS A 52 -5.61 -13.35 5.40
C CYS A 52 -6.12 -14.27 6.54
N ARG A 53 -7.40 -14.17 6.91
CA ARG A 53 -8.04 -15.06 7.90
C ARG A 53 -8.05 -16.52 7.45
N LYS A 54 -8.17 -16.78 6.14
CA LYS A 54 -8.12 -18.15 5.59
C LYS A 54 -6.71 -18.74 5.65
N ILE A 55 -5.66 -17.92 5.52
CA ILE A 55 -4.26 -18.36 5.60
C ILE A 55 -3.83 -18.64 7.04
N SER A 56 -4.28 -17.83 8.00
CA SER A 56 -3.85 -17.92 9.42
C SER A 56 -4.41 -19.12 10.20
N GLY A 57 -5.11 -20.05 9.53
CA GLY A 57 -5.63 -21.26 10.17
C GLY A 57 -6.87 -21.06 11.03
N MET A 58 -7.51 -19.89 10.95
CA MET A 58 -8.76 -19.59 11.66
C MET A 58 -10.01 -20.25 11.02
N ASN A 59 -9.84 -21.09 9.99
CA ASN A 59 -10.87 -21.95 9.41
C ASN A 59 -10.28 -23.33 9.03
N LEU A 60 -11.06 -24.38 9.27
CA LEU A 60 -10.69 -25.80 9.13
C LEU A 60 -10.64 -26.33 7.68
N ASP A 61 -10.92 -25.51 6.67
CA ASP A 61 -11.03 -25.96 5.28
C ASP A 61 -9.78 -25.63 4.44
N THR A 62 -8.83 -26.55 4.46
CA THR A 62 -7.51 -26.48 3.82
C THR A 62 -7.53 -26.92 2.34
N LYS A 63 -8.39 -26.31 1.52
CA LYS A 63 -8.36 -26.55 0.06
C LYS A 63 -8.00 -25.30 -0.75
N ARG A 64 -6.67 -25.11 -0.88
CA ARG A 64 -5.94 -24.67 -2.09
C ARG A 64 -6.55 -23.53 -2.93
N LYS A 65 -6.71 -22.31 -2.38
CA LYS A 65 -6.85 -21.05 -3.14
C LYS A 65 -6.49 -19.77 -2.34
N THR A 66 -5.79 -19.89 -1.21
CA THR A 66 -5.75 -18.80 -0.21
C THR A 66 -4.66 -17.75 -0.40
N THR A 67 -3.49 -18.09 -0.96
CA THR A 67 -2.39 -17.12 -1.18
C THR A 67 -2.63 -16.22 -2.38
N ALA A 68 -3.16 -16.77 -3.48
CA ALA A 68 -3.49 -16.01 -4.68
C ALA A 68 -4.53 -14.91 -4.40
N GLN A 69 -5.51 -15.19 -3.55
CA GLN A 69 -6.47 -14.17 -3.10
C GLN A 69 -5.76 -13.03 -2.34
N VAL A 70 -4.89 -13.34 -1.37
CA VAL A 70 -4.16 -12.29 -0.65
C VAL A 70 -3.27 -11.44 -1.57
N GLU A 71 -2.67 -12.04 -2.59
CA GLU A 71 -1.85 -11.33 -3.58
C GLU A 71 -2.71 -10.36 -4.42
N GLU A 72 -3.89 -10.81 -4.85
CA GLU A 72 -4.89 -10.02 -5.58
C GLU A 72 -5.41 -8.85 -4.73
N GLU A 73 -5.98 -9.13 -3.55
CA GLU A 73 -6.54 -8.09 -2.68
C GLU A 73 -5.48 -7.05 -2.23
N MET A 74 -4.22 -7.49 -2.06
CA MET A 74 -3.13 -6.57 -1.75
C MET A 74 -2.85 -5.61 -2.91
N ALA A 75 -2.90 -6.10 -4.15
CA ALA A 75 -2.74 -5.26 -5.33
C ALA A 75 -3.89 -4.25 -5.44
N ASP A 76 -5.12 -4.66 -5.17
CA ASP A 76 -6.31 -3.80 -5.24
C ASP A 76 -6.27 -2.70 -4.17
N VAL A 77 -5.92 -3.04 -2.93
CA VAL A 77 -5.68 -2.05 -1.86
C VAL A 77 -4.64 -1.01 -2.28
N ILE A 78 -3.52 -1.43 -2.90
CA ILE A 78 -2.49 -0.51 -3.38
C ILE A 78 -3.02 0.37 -4.50
N MET A 79 -3.72 -0.21 -5.48
CA MET A 79 -4.27 0.53 -6.61
C MET A 79 -5.26 1.60 -6.18
N ILE A 80 -6.26 1.23 -5.38
CA ILE A 80 -7.28 2.19 -4.90
C ILE A 80 -6.65 3.23 -3.97
N SER A 81 -5.67 2.86 -3.14
CA SER A 81 -4.95 3.83 -2.30
C SER A 81 -4.23 4.91 -3.13
N PHE A 82 -3.65 4.51 -4.26
CA PHE A 82 -2.95 5.44 -5.16
C PHE A 82 -3.93 6.31 -5.94
N ASP A 83 -5.08 5.77 -6.33
CA ASP A 83 -6.15 6.52 -6.98
C ASP A 83 -6.78 7.57 -6.02
N VAL A 84 -7.06 7.18 -4.78
CA VAL A 84 -7.49 8.10 -3.72
C VAL A 84 -6.48 9.23 -3.51
N ALA A 85 -5.17 8.92 -3.51
CA ALA A 85 -4.13 9.93 -3.40
C ALA A 85 -4.12 10.89 -4.60
N ASP A 86 -4.36 10.40 -5.82
CA ASP A 86 -4.49 11.24 -7.02
C ASP A 86 -5.69 12.19 -6.89
N LYS A 87 -6.86 11.68 -6.50
CA LYS A 87 -8.07 12.50 -6.24
C LYS A 87 -7.88 13.58 -5.19
N LEU A 88 -7.06 13.32 -4.17
CA LEU A 88 -6.72 14.28 -3.12
C LEU A 88 -5.58 15.24 -3.50
N GLY A 89 -4.94 15.06 -4.67
CA GLY A 89 -3.77 15.84 -5.08
C GLY A 89 -2.52 15.57 -4.22
N VAL A 90 -2.43 14.38 -3.63
CA VAL A 90 -1.33 13.99 -2.73
C VAL A 90 -0.17 13.41 -3.55
N ASP A 91 1.03 13.99 -3.37
CA ASP A 91 2.29 13.43 -3.88
C ASP A 91 2.80 12.35 -2.91
N ILE A 92 2.48 11.08 -3.20
CA ILE A 92 2.79 9.95 -2.31
C ILE A 92 4.30 9.88 -2.06
N GLU A 93 5.12 10.03 -3.10
CA GLU A 93 6.57 9.90 -2.97
C GLU A 93 7.16 10.94 -1.99
N LYS A 94 6.70 12.18 -2.12
CA LYS A 94 7.12 13.27 -1.22
C LYS A 94 6.77 12.96 0.23
N GLU A 95 5.52 12.59 0.51
CA GLU A 95 5.09 12.31 1.88
C GLU A 95 5.70 11.01 2.42
N PHE A 96 5.93 10.00 1.58
CA PHE A 96 6.63 8.77 1.93
C PHE A 96 8.05 9.03 2.40
N PHE A 97 8.84 9.82 1.66
CA PHE A 97 10.21 10.18 2.07
C PHE A 97 10.24 11.05 3.34
N LYS A 98 9.31 12.02 3.44
CA LYS A 98 9.18 12.85 4.65
C LYS A 98 8.88 12.00 5.89
N LYS A 99 7.94 11.05 5.78
CA LYS A 99 7.59 10.13 6.88
C LYS A 99 8.74 9.19 7.23
N SER A 100 9.42 8.65 6.23
CA SER A 100 10.56 7.74 6.40
C SER A 100 11.69 8.41 7.20
N LYS A 101 12.04 9.66 6.86
CA LYS A 101 13.04 10.44 7.60
C LYS A 101 12.69 10.58 9.08
N ILE A 102 11.44 10.89 9.41
CA ILE A 102 10.97 11.00 10.80
C ILE A 102 11.09 9.65 11.54
N ILE A 103 10.77 8.53 10.88
CA ILE A 103 10.88 7.20 11.48
C ILE A 103 12.34 6.85 11.77
N ASP A 104 13.25 7.16 10.85
CA ASP A 104 14.69 6.91 11.03
C ASP A 104 15.26 7.74 12.19
N GLU A 105 14.88 9.02 12.30
CA GLU A 105 15.27 9.87 13.43
C GLU A 105 14.73 9.34 14.77
N ARG A 106 13.49 8.82 14.80
CA ARG A 106 12.91 8.19 15.99
C ARG A 106 13.64 6.90 16.37
N LYS A 107 14.00 6.05 15.40
CA LYS A 107 14.80 4.84 15.65
C LYS A 107 16.18 5.20 16.18
N TYR A 108 16.83 6.22 15.61
CA TYR A 108 18.13 6.71 16.08
C TYR A 108 18.07 7.16 17.55
N LYS A 109 17.07 7.96 17.93
CA LYS A 109 16.86 8.40 19.33
C LYS A 109 16.61 7.24 20.30
N ARG A 110 15.91 6.18 19.87
CA ARG A 110 15.70 4.97 20.68
C ARG A 110 16.99 4.18 20.85
N ALA A 111 17.75 4.01 19.78
CA ALA A 111 19.03 3.28 19.81
C ALA A 111 20.09 3.98 20.68
N THR A 112 20.12 5.32 20.70
CA THR A 112 21.04 6.07 21.58
C THR A 112 20.60 6.06 23.04
N LYS A 113 19.30 6.09 23.33
CA LYS A 113 18.77 5.98 24.71
C LYS A 113 18.96 4.59 25.34
N SER A 114 19.02 3.53 24.55
CA SER A 114 19.23 2.16 25.05
C SER A 114 20.70 1.82 25.37
N LYS A 115 21.63 2.74 25.10
CA LYS A 115 23.07 2.57 25.35
C LYS A 115 23.58 3.26 26.62
N TYR A 116 22.66 3.86 27.39
CA TYR A 116 22.87 4.43 28.71
C TYR A 116 21.82 3.86 29.67
#